data_AF-A0A918M0S5-F1
#
_entry.id   AF-A0A918M0S5-F1
#
_cell.length_a   1.000
_cell.length_b   1.000
_cell.length_c   1.000
_cell.angle_alpha   90.00
_cell.angle_beta   90.00
_cell.angle_gamma   90.00
#
_symmetry.space_group_name_H-M   'P 1'
#
loop_
_entity.id
_entity.type
_entity.pdbx_description
1 polymer ?
#
loop_
_entity_poly.entity_id
_entity_poly.type
_entity_poly.pdbx_seq_one_letter_code
_entity_poly.pdbx_strand_id
1 'polypeptide(L)'
;MPIADWGALGFMAGRHTFERERGVLYYEQTAARAATFLHTALLLRPFADYNLVIGWACASQYMHLSGESLQVKDDDLYELAQAVRAQQADLRGVAQRLESWRAG
;
A
#
# COMPACT_ATOMS: atom_id res chain seq x y z
N MET A 1 11.94 15.22 -3.89
CA MET A 1 11.05 14.36 -4.68
C MET A 1 9.90 15.22 -5.20
N PRO A 2 9.84 15.55 -6.51
CA PRO A 2 8.75 16.37 -7.03
C PRO A 2 7.42 15.61 -6.99
N ILE A 3 6.36 16.28 -6.53
CA ILE A 3 4.99 15.77 -6.53
C ILE A 3 4.42 15.93 -7.93
N ALA A 4 3.86 14.87 -8.49
CA ALA A 4 3.20 14.86 -9.79
C ALA A 4 1.69 15.12 -9.68
N ASP A 5 1.06 14.66 -8.60
CA ASP A 5 -0.36 14.83 -8.34
C ASP A 5 -0.63 14.98 -6.83
N TRP A 6 -0.99 16.20 -6.44
CA TRP A 6 -1.33 16.54 -5.05
C TRP A 6 -2.62 15.88 -4.57
N GLY A 7 -3.61 15.68 -5.45
CA GLY A 7 -4.86 15.00 -5.12
C GLY A 7 -4.63 13.52 -4.84
N ALA A 8 -3.84 12.86 -5.69
CA ALA A 8 -3.43 11.48 -5.47
C ALA A 8 -2.61 11.32 -4.19
N LEU A 9 -1.73 12.28 -3.87
CA LEU A 9 -0.95 12.28 -2.63
C LEU A 9 -1.85 12.39 -1.40
N GLY A 10 -2.77 13.36 -1.40
CA GLY A 10 -3.75 13.53 -0.32
C GLY A 10 -4.60 12.29 -0.13
N PHE A 11 -5.06 11.68 -1.23
CA PHE A 11 -5.79 10.42 -1.20
C PHE A 11 -4.93 9.29 -0.62
N MET A 12 -3.69 9.10 -1.08
CA MET A 12 -2.78 8.08 -0.54
C MET A 12 -2.55 8.23 0.97
N ALA A 13 -2.36 9.46 1.46
CA ALA A 13 -2.13 9.73 2.87
C ALA A 13 -3.37 9.44 3.74
N GLY A 14 -4.56 9.81 3.25
CA GLY A 14 -5.80 9.66 4.01
C GLY A 14 -6.49 8.31 3.85
N ARG A 15 -6.29 7.58 2.74
CA ARG A 15 -7.11 6.41 2.36
C ARG A 15 -7.28 5.39 3.48
N HIS A 16 -6.21 5.11 4.22
CA HIS A 16 -6.22 4.12 5.31
C HIS A 16 -7.11 4.49 6.51
N THR A 17 -7.40 5.78 6.73
CA THR A 17 -8.24 6.26 7.84
C THR A 17 -9.72 6.30 7.48
N PHE A 18 -10.07 6.10 6.21
CA PHE A 18 -11.47 6.11 5.81
C PHE A 18 -12.20 4.90 6.39
N GLU A 19 -12.93 5.17 7.46
CA GLU A 19 -14.16 4.46 7.78
C GLU A 19 -15.19 4.83 6.69
N ARG A 20 -16.07 3.89 6.31
CA ARG A 20 -16.95 4.10 5.15
C ARG A 20 -17.75 5.41 5.25
N GLU A 21 -18.01 5.99 4.08
CA GLU A 21 -19.32 6.60 3.78
C GLU A 21 -20.43 5.66 4.31
N ARG A 22 -21.10 6.03 5.42
CA ARG A 22 -22.18 5.26 6.10
C ARG A 22 -21.77 4.21 7.15
N GLY A 23 -20.65 4.39 7.86
CA GLY A 23 -20.47 3.78 9.20
C GLY A 23 -20.14 2.29 9.25
N VAL A 24 -19.39 1.78 8.27
CA VAL A 24 -18.83 0.41 8.32
C VAL A 24 -17.33 0.50 8.08
N LEU A 25 -16.55 -0.39 8.71
CA LEU A 25 -15.11 -0.42 8.53
C LEU A 25 -14.78 -1.06 7.17
N TYR A 26 -13.99 -0.40 6.31
CA TYR A 26 -13.61 -0.93 5.00
C TYR A 26 -12.26 -1.67 5.04
N TYR A 27 -11.34 -1.20 5.89
CA TYR A 27 -10.01 -1.76 6.10
C TYR A 27 -9.89 -2.26 7.53
N GLU A 28 -10.36 -3.48 7.78
CA GLU A 28 -10.40 -4.04 9.14
C GLU A 28 -9.03 -4.52 9.61
N GLN A 29 -8.26 -5.13 8.70
CA GLN A 29 -6.95 -5.70 9.00
C GLN A 29 -5.83 -4.68 8.79
N THR A 30 -4.76 -4.80 9.57
CA THR A 30 -3.55 -3.97 9.46
C THR A 30 -2.99 -4.00 8.05
N ALA A 31 -2.87 -5.19 7.44
CA ALA A 31 -2.41 -5.33 6.07
C ALA A 31 -3.32 -4.65 5.05
N ALA A 32 -4.65 -4.66 5.25
CA ALA A 32 -5.57 -3.95 4.37
C ALA A 32 -5.36 -2.44 4.41
N ARG A 33 -5.09 -1.87 5.59
CA ARG A 33 -4.75 -0.44 5.75
C ARG A 33 -3.38 -0.13 5.12
N ALA A 34 -2.37 -0.94 5.40
CA ALA A 34 -1.03 -0.79 4.82
C ALA A 34 -1.02 -0.90 3.29
N ALA A 35 -1.80 -1.82 2.74
CA ALA A 35 -1.92 -2.04 1.30
C ALA A 35 -2.42 -0.79 0.55
N THR A 36 -3.19 0.09 1.21
CA THR A 36 -3.69 1.33 0.60
C THR A 36 -2.56 2.23 0.12
N PHE A 37 -1.43 2.29 0.83
CA PHE A 37 -0.29 3.12 0.46
C PHE A 37 0.37 2.60 -0.81
N LEU A 38 0.80 1.33 -0.81
CA LEU A 38 1.51 0.73 -1.95
C LEU A 38 0.64 0.69 -3.20
N HIS A 39 -0.61 0.22 -3.07
CA HIS A 39 -1.53 0.12 -4.19
C HIS A 39 -1.84 1.50 -4.80
N THR A 40 -2.10 2.51 -3.98
CA THR A 40 -2.39 3.87 -4.47
C THR A 40 -1.16 4.51 -5.10
N ALA A 41 0.03 4.36 -4.51
CA ALA A 41 1.27 4.87 -5.08
C ALA A 41 1.55 4.28 -6.47
N LEU A 42 1.34 2.97 -6.63
CA LEU A 42 1.61 2.29 -7.90
C LEU A 42 0.58 2.61 -8.99
N LEU A 43 -0.70 2.76 -8.64
CA LEU A 43 -1.75 3.08 -9.61
C LEU A 43 -1.82 4.56 -9.97
N LEU A 44 -1.85 5.44 -8.98
CA LEU A 44 -2.10 6.86 -9.19
C LEU A 44 -0.80 7.67 -9.41
N ARG A 45 0.34 7.12 -9.01
CA ARG A 45 1.66 7.73 -9.18
C ARG A 45 1.74 9.19 -8.69
N PRO A 46 1.47 9.46 -7.40
CA PRO A 46 1.49 10.82 -6.84
C PRO A 46 2.85 11.51 -6.94
N PHE A 47 3.94 10.75 -7.08
CA PHE A 47 5.30 11.26 -7.23
C PHE A 47 5.77 11.17 -8.68
N ALA A 48 6.63 12.09 -9.11
CA ALA A 48 7.21 12.05 -10.46
C ALA A 48 8.05 10.78 -10.70
N ASP A 49 8.65 10.25 -9.64
CA ASP A 49 9.44 9.02 -9.68
C ASP A 49 9.40 8.32 -8.31
N TYR A 50 9.99 7.13 -8.17
CA TYR A 50 10.13 6.37 -6.91
C TYR A 50 8.80 5.99 -6.21
N ASN A 51 7.68 5.94 -6.94
CA ASN A 51 6.39 5.56 -6.38
C ASN A 51 6.38 4.18 -5.70
N LEU A 52 7.13 3.21 -6.23
CA LEU A 52 7.29 1.90 -5.58
C LEU A 52 7.98 2.04 -4.22
N VAL A 53 9.13 2.70 -4.18
CA VAL A 53 9.95 2.84 -2.97
C VAL A 53 9.17 3.59 -1.88
N ILE A 54 8.52 4.70 -2.24
CA ILE A 54 7.76 5.49 -1.26
C ILE A 54 6.52 4.72 -0.79
N GLY A 55 5.75 4.15 -1.72
CA GLY A 55 4.56 3.37 -1.39
C GLY A 55 4.88 2.17 -0.50
N TRP A 56 5.98 1.47 -0.79
CA TRP A 56 6.48 0.37 0.01
C TRP A 56 6.96 0.82 1.39
N ALA A 57 7.73 1.90 1.48
CA ALA A 57 8.20 2.43 2.75
C ALA A 57 7.02 2.78 3.67
N CYS A 58 5.97 3.43 3.13
CA CYS A 58 4.75 3.72 3.89
C CYS A 58 4.03 2.44 4.35
N ALA A 59 3.84 1.47 3.45
CA ALA A 59 3.15 0.22 3.79
C ALA A 59 3.92 -0.60 4.85
N SER A 60 5.23 -0.79 4.65
CA SER A 60 6.09 -1.53 5.57
C SER A 60 6.20 -0.85 6.93
N GLN A 61 6.37 0.49 6.95
CA GLN A 61 6.41 1.24 8.20
C GLN A 61 5.06 1.18 8.95
N TYR A 62 3.94 1.21 8.24
CA TYR A 62 2.61 1.05 8.84
C TYR A 62 2.48 -0.31 9.53
N MET A 63 2.88 -1.39 8.85
CA MET A 63 2.90 -2.74 9.41
C MET A 63 3.81 -2.84 10.63
N HIS A 64 5.03 -2.29 10.54
CA HIS A 64 5.98 -2.26 11.66
C HIS A 64 5.43 -1.54 12.90
N LEU A 65 4.89 -0.32 12.73
CA LEU A 65 4.30 0.46 13.83
C LEU A 65 3.05 -0.21 14.43
N SER A 66 2.41 -1.10 13.67
CA SER A 66 1.27 -1.89 14.12
C SER A 66 1.68 -3.22 14.79
N GLY A 67 2.98 -3.49 14.93
CA GLY A 67 3.50 -4.72 15.52
C GLY A 67 3.53 -5.93 14.58
N GLU A 68 3.26 -5.74 13.29
CA GLU A 68 3.16 -6.80 12.28
C GLU A 68 4.27 -6.66 11.22
N SER A 69 5.53 -6.60 11.66
CA SER A 69 6.67 -6.35 10.75
C SER A 69 6.75 -7.38 9.60
N LEU A 70 7.17 -6.91 8.42
CA LEU A 70 7.26 -7.73 7.22
C LEU A 70 8.68 -8.25 6.97
N GLN A 71 8.80 -9.47 6.46
CA GLN A 71 10.01 -10.05 5.88
C GLN A 71 9.76 -10.33 4.39
N VAL A 72 10.38 -9.52 3.54
CA VAL A 72 10.16 -9.52 2.09
C VAL A 72 11.49 -9.57 1.37
N LYS A 73 11.54 -10.40 0.32
CA LYS A 73 12.63 -10.35 -0.67
C LYS A 73 12.28 -9.31 -1.73
N ASP A 74 13.29 -8.63 -2.25
CA ASP A 74 13.12 -7.62 -3.29
C ASP A 74 12.37 -8.15 -4.51
N ASP A 75 12.67 -9.38 -4.95
CA ASP A 75 12.00 -10.02 -6.09
C ASP A 75 10.49 -10.18 -5.88
N ASP A 76 10.06 -10.56 -4.67
CA ASP A 76 8.64 -10.71 -4.33
C ASP A 76 7.91 -9.35 -4.34
N LEU A 77 8.59 -8.29 -3.88
CA LEU A 77 8.07 -6.93 -3.95
C LEU A 77 7.95 -6.44 -5.40
N TYR A 78 8.96 -6.70 -6.23
CA TYR A 78 8.93 -6.34 -7.65
C TYR A 78 7.83 -7.09 -8.40
N GLU A 79 7.64 -8.38 -8.13
CA GLU A 79 6.55 -9.18 -8.70
C GLU A 79 5.18 -8.58 -8.37
N LEU A 80 4.94 -8.27 -7.09
CA LEU A 80 3.70 -7.63 -6.65
C LEU A 80 3.51 -6.25 -7.32
N ALA A 81 4.57 -5.45 -7.40
CA ALA A 81 4.51 -4.14 -8.02
C ALA A 81 4.12 -4.21 -9.50
N GLN A 82 4.64 -5.20 -10.23
CA GLN A 82 4.26 -5.44 -11.62
C GLN A 82 2.82 -5.93 -11.73
N ALA A 83 2.39 -6.84 -10.86
CA ALA A 83 1.02 -7.32 -10.84
C ALA A 83 0.01 -6.18 -10.61
N VAL A 84 0.30 -5.23 -9.70
CA VAL A 84 -0.57 -4.05 -9.49
C VAL A 84 -0.59 -3.15 -10.72
N ARG A 85 0.57 -2.85 -11.33
CA ARG A 85 0.65 -2.00 -12.53
C ARG A 85 -0.06 -2.63 -13.73
N ALA A 86 -0.01 -3.96 -13.84
CA ALA A 86 -0.75 -4.74 -14.83
C ALA A 86 -2.23 -4.91 -14.47
N GLN A 87 -2.69 -4.38 -13.33
CA GLN A 87 -4.05 -4.53 -12.78
C GLN A 87 -4.47 -6.00 -12.55
N GLN A 88 -3.49 -6.86 -12.30
CA GLN A 88 -3.68 -8.28 -11.95
C GLN A 88 -3.77 -8.49 -10.43
N ALA A 89 -3.25 -7.54 -9.64
CA ALA A 89 -3.42 -7.49 -8.20
C ALA A 89 -4.18 -6.21 -7.81
N ASP A 90 -5.35 -6.39 -7.20
CA ASP A 90 -6.10 -5.30 -6.60
C ASP A 90 -5.65 -5.05 -5.15
N LEU A 91 -6.31 -4.12 -4.47
CA LEU A 91 -6.00 -3.81 -3.08
C LEU A 91 -6.07 -5.03 -2.15
N ARG A 92 -7.00 -5.96 -2.38
CA ARG A 92 -7.14 -7.17 -1.57
C ARG A 92 -5.98 -8.12 -1.83
N GLY A 93 -5.57 -8.27 -3.09
CA GLY A 93 -4.38 -9.03 -3.47
C GLY A 93 -3.10 -8.49 -2.84
N VAL A 94 -2.94 -7.16 -2.80
CA VAL A 94 -1.82 -6.53 -2.09
C VAL A 94 -1.87 -6.86 -0.60
N ALA A 95 -3.02 -6.69 0.06
CA ALA A 95 -3.17 -7.00 1.47
C ALA A 95 -2.84 -8.47 1.79
N GLN A 96 -3.31 -9.41 0.97
CA GLN A 96 -2.99 -10.83 1.11
C GLN A 96 -1.50 -11.13 1.00
N ARG A 97 -0.80 -10.46 0.08
CA ARG A 97 0.66 -10.58 -0.01
C ARG A 97 1.35 -10.03 1.23
N LEU A 98 0.94 -8.86 1.73
CA LEU A 98 1.49 -8.30 2.97
C LEU A 98 1.29 -9.25 4.16
N GLU A 99 0.10 -9.83 4.31
CA GLU A 99 -0.16 -10.85 5.35
C GLU A 99 0.77 -12.07 5.21
N SER A 100 0.97 -12.56 3.99
CA SER A 100 1.86 -13.71 3.74
C SER A 100 3.34 -13.44 4.04
N TRP A 101 3.71 -12.17 4.14
CA TRP A 101 5.07 -11.73 4.41
C TRP A 101 5.31 -11.33 5.86
N ARG A 102 4.30 -11.44 6.74
CA ARG A 102 4.48 -11.14 8.16
C ARG A 102 5.57 -12.03 8.76
N ALA A 103 6.48 -11.41 9.50
CA ALA A 103 7.35 -12.14 10.41
C ALA A 103 6.47 -12.76 11.51
N GLY A 104 6.60 -14.07 11.72
CA GLY A 104 5.97 -14.78 12.83
C GLY A 104 6.57 -14.41 14.18
#